data_AF-A0A8S0GTY7-F1
#
_entry.id   AF-A0A8S0GTY7-F1
#
_cell.length_a   1.000
_cell.length_b   1.000
_cell.length_c   1.000
_cell.angle_alpha   90.00
_cell.angle_beta   90.00
_cell.angle_gamma   90.00
#
_symmetry.space_group_name_H-M   'P 1'
#
loop_
_entity.id
_entity.type
_entity.pdbx_description
1 polymer ?
#
loop_
_entity_poly.entity_id
_entity_poly.type
_entity_poly.pdbx_seq_one_letter_code
_entity_poly.pdbx_strand_id
1 'polypeptide(L)'
;MKLIVKVFPEITIKSRPVRTRFIRQLAKNIRAVLRDLDPAVVVNGVWDNLELETAVSEPKALKDMTERLSCMPGIAHFLQVDEYPLGDFDDIVAKCKQHFGEALPGKVFAVRCKRAGKHEFSSMDVEKYVGSQLRRQCGAAGISLKEPEIEVRMEIRDQRLFVIHSQHNGIGGYPLGALEQTLVLMSGGFDSTVAAYQIMRRGLMGHFCFFNLGGRAHELGVMEVAHYIWKKYGSSQRVLFVSVPFEEVLGKSSAKSTTVIWASF
;
A
#
# COMPACT_ATOMS: atom_id res chain seq x y z
N MET A 1 14.41 7.88 6.89
CA MET A 1 14.05 6.70 6.06
C MET A 1 13.31 7.18 4.81
N LYS A 2 13.58 6.59 3.65
CA LYS A 2 12.83 6.86 2.42
C LYS A 2 12.03 5.64 1.97
N LEU A 3 10.78 5.85 1.59
CA LEU A 3 9.93 4.83 0.99
C LEU A 3 9.56 5.21 -0.45
N ILE A 4 9.63 4.25 -1.36
CA ILE A 4 9.09 4.38 -2.72
C ILE A 4 7.81 3.58 -2.81
N VAL A 5 6.67 4.28 -2.87
CA VAL A 5 5.35 3.68 -3.03
C VAL A 5 5.08 3.48 -4.52
N LYS A 6 4.89 2.22 -4.92
CA LYS A 6 4.47 1.84 -6.27
C LYS A 6 2.94 1.73 -6.30
N VAL A 7 2.32 2.48 -7.19
CA VAL A 7 0.85 2.49 -7.32
C VAL A 7 0.35 1.20 -7.99
N PHE A 8 -0.94 0.88 -7.80
CA PHE A 8 -1.57 -0.26 -8.46
C PHE A 8 -1.46 -0.18 -10.00
N PRO A 9 -1.09 -1.27 -10.71
CA PRO A 9 -0.86 -1.21 -12.16
C PRO A 9 -2.05 -0.69 -12.98
N GLU A 10 -3.28 -0.90 -12.53
CA GLU A 10 -4.44 -0.32 -13.21
C GLU A 10 -4.49 1.22 -13.18
N ILE A 11 -3.74 1.86 -12.28
CA ILE A 11 -3.60 3.32 -12.22
C ILE A 11 -2.63 3.81 -13.29
N THR A 12 -1.58 3.04 -13.61
CA THR A 12 -0.54 3.46 -14.57
C THR A 12 -1.07 3.48 -15.99
N ILE A 13 -2.01 2.59 -16.34
CA ILE A 13 -2.69 2.51 -17.64
C ILE A 13 -3.76 3.61 -17.85
N LYS A 14 -4.13 4.37 -16.82
CA LYS A 14 -5.09 5.48 -16.98
C LYS A 14 -4.48 6.64 -17.78
N SER A 15 -5.34 7.46 -18.37
CA SER A 15 -4.92 8.70 -19.04
C SER A 15 -4.13 9.59 -18.10
N ARG A 16 -3.21 10.39 -18.64
CA ARG A 16 -2.33 11.28 -17.84
C ARG A 16 -3.11 12.13 -16.82
N PRO A 17 -4.23 12.79 -17.17
CA PRO A 17 -5.00 13.58 -16.20
C PRO A 17 -5.56 12.74 -15.04
N VAL A 18 -6.11 11.56 -15.35
CA VAL A 18 -6.69 10.65 -14.34
C VAL A 18 -5.59 10.11 -13.42
N ARG A 19 -4.47 9.67 -13.99
CA ARG A 19 -3.31 9.18 -13.21
C ARG A 19 -2.77 10.26 -12.27
N THR A 20 -2.62 11.50 -12.75
CA THR A 20 -2.18 12.63 -11.91
C THR A 20 -3.16 12.90 -10.76
N ARG A 21 -4.47 12.88 -11.02
CA ARG A 21 -5.50 13.01 -9.96
C ARG A 21 -5.37 11.90 -8.93
N PHE A 22 -5.20 10.65 -9.36
CA PHE A 22 -5.09 9.49 -8.47
C PHE A 22 -3.85 9.58 -7.58
N ILE A 23 -2.69 9.92 -8.15
CA ILE A 23 -1.45 10.08 -7.37
C ILE A 23 -1.57 11.20 -6.34
N ARG A 24 -2.17 12.34 -6.71
CA ARG A 24 -2.43 13.44 -5.76
C ARG A 24 -3.37 13.00 -4.63
N GLN A 25 -4.42 12.25 -4.95
CA GLN A 25 -5.34 11.72 -3.94
C GLN A 25 -4.65 10.72 -3.01
N LEU A 26 -3.83 9.81 -3.56
CA LEU A 26 -3.06 8.85 -2.75
C LEU A 26 -2.08 9.57 -1.82
N ALA A 27 -1.37 10.59 -2.32
CA ALA A 27 -0.47 11.41 -1.50
C ALA A 27 -1.22 12.06 -0.32
N LYS A 28 -2.42 12.58 -0.57
CA LYS A 28 -3.30 13.13 0.46
C LYS A 28 -3.72 12.07 1.48
N ASN A 29 -4.09 10.87 1.02
CA ASN A 29 -4.48 9.77 1.89
C ASN A 29 -3.35 9.32 2.79
N ILE A 30 -2.12 9.19 2.24
CA ILE A 30 -0.93 8.82 3.01
C ILE A 30 -0.66 9.85 4.10
N ARG A 31 -0.62 11.14 3.78
CA ARG A 31 -0.42 12.21 4.77
C ARG A 31 -1.51 12.24 5.85
N ALA A 32 -2.76 11.90 5.50
CA ALA A 32 -3.86 11.86 6.45
C ALA A 32 -3.71 10.69 7.44
N VAL A 33 -3.40 9.49 6.94
CA VAL A 33 -3.31 8.25 7.73
C VAL A 33 -2.04 8.18 8.58
N LEU A 34 -0.96 8.84 8.17
CA LEU A 34 0.31 8.84 8.91
C LEU A 34 0.49 10.06 9.81
N ARG A 35 -0.46 11.01 9.84
CA ARG A 35 -0.30 12.30 10.53
C ARG A 35 0.04 12.18 12.01
N ASP A 36 -0.56 11.21 12.71
CA ASP A 36 -0.35 10.95 14.13
C ASP A 36 0.97 10.22 14.42
N LEU A 37 1.53 9.53 13.43
CA LEU A 37 2.84 8.87 13.53
C LEU A 37 3.99 9.83 13.15
N ASP A 38 3.78 10.62 12.10
CA ASP A 38 4.74 11.60 11.60
C ASP A 38 4.00 12.82 11.01
N PRO A 39 3.83 13.90 11.81
CA PRO A 39 3.22 15.15 11.35
C PRO A 39 4.04 15.85 10.25
N ALA A 40 5.34 15.57 10.16
CA ALA A 40 6.28 16.21 9.23
C ALA A 40 6.52 15.38 7.96
N VAL A 41 5.80 14.28 7.77
CA VAL A 41 5.99 13.37 6.63
C VAL A 41 5.85 14.11 5.31
N VAL A 42 6.87 13.97 4.46
CA VAL A 42 6.87 14.55 3.11
C VAL A 42 6.46 13.47 2.12
N VAL A 43 5.46 13.78 1.28
CA VAL A 43 4.96 12.84 0.26
C VAL A 43 4.85 13.56 -1.08
N ASN A 44 5.76 13.19 -1.98
CA ASN A 44 5.90 13.76 -3.32
C ASN A 44 5.50 12.74 -4.39
N GLY A 45 4.63 13.15 -5.32
CA GLY A 45 4.20 12.29 -6.42
C GLY A 45 5.08 12.46 -7.65
N VAL A 46 5.66 11.37 -8.14
CA VAL A 46 6.52 11.34 -9.33
C VAL A 46 5.93 10.37 -10.36
N TRP A 47 5.26 10.92 -11.38
CA TRP A 47 4.63 10.23 -12.53
C TRP A 47 3.74 9.02 -12.23
N ASP A 48 4.32 7.91 -11.76
CA ASP A 48 3.74 6.59 -11.51
C ASP A 48 4.03 6.07 -10.09
N ASN A 49 4.79 6.81 -9.27
CA ASN A 49 5.20 6.43 -7.93
C ASN A 49 5.05 7.60 -6.96
N LEU A 50 5.08 7.32 -5.66
CA LEU A 50 5.24 8.34 -4.64
C LEU A 50 6.53 8.11 -3.85
N GLU A 51 7.24 9.19 -3.59
CA GLU A 51 8.39 9.20 -2.69
C GLU A 51 7.92 9.75 -1.35
N LEU A 52 8.11 8.97 -0.29
CA LEU A 52 7.81 9.33 1.08
C LEU A 52 9.10 9.46 1.87
N GLU A 53 9.26 10.57 2.56
CA GLU A 53 10.40 10.83 3.44
C GLU A 53 9.89 11.04 4.86
N THR A 54 10.48 10.29 5.79
CA THR A 54 10.15 10.35 7.22
C THR A 54 11.42 10.34 8.06
N ALA A 55 11.40 11.15 9.11
CA ALA A 55 12.47 11.20 10.12
C ALA A 55 12.21 10.19 11.26
N VAL A 56 11.06 9.52 11.28
CA VAL A 56 10.72 8.52 12.30
C VAL A 56 11.71 7.37 12.22
N SER A 57 12.30 7.03 13.37
CA SER A 57 13.25 5.93 13.54
C SER A 57 12.80 4.92 14.61
N GLU A 58 11.76 5.24 15.39
CA GLU A 58 11.25 4.35 16.43
C GLU A 58 10.67 3.05 15.80
N PRO A 59 11.15 1.86 16.22
CA PRO A 59 10.73 0.59 15.60
C PRO A 59 9.22 0.35 15.62
N LYS A 60 8.53 0.74 16.71
CA LYS A 60 7.07 0.60 16.83
C LYS A 60 6.33 1.46 15.82
N ALA A 61 6.70 2.75 15.73
CA ALA A 61 6.09 3.67 14.77
C ALA A 61 6.34 3.26 13.32
N LEU A 62 7.53 2.73 13.01
CA LEU A 62 7.86 2.18 11.69
C LEU A 62 7.00 0.95 11.34
N LYS A 63 6.76 0.06 12.31
CA LYS A 63 5.86 -1.09 12.14
C LYS A 63 4.43 -0.62 11.88
N ASP A 64 3.92 0.30 12.70
CA ASP A 64 2.57 0.86 12.53
C ASP A 64 2.42 1.58 11.18
N MET A 65 3.44 2.33 10.74
CA MET A 65 3.47 2.97 9.43
C MET A 65 3.40 1.92 8.30
N THR A 66 4.18 0.85 8.41
CA THR A 66 4.19 -0.26 7.44
C THR A 66 2.82 -0.91 7.35
N GLU A 67 2.19 -1.25 8.49
CA GLU A 67 0.87 -1.87 8.53
C GLU A 67 -0.22 -0.98 7.92
N ARG A 68 -0.21 0.32 8.24
CA ARG A 68 -1.16 1.30 7.70
C ARG A 68 -1.01 1.48 6.20
N LEU A 69 0.23 1.57 5.69
CA LEU A 69 0.50 1.67 4.25
C LEU A 69 0.08 0.38 3.52
N SER A 70 0.34 -0.80 4.10
CA SER A 70 -0.08 -2.07 3.53
C SER A 70 -1.59 -2.21 3.41
N CYS A 71 -2.37 -1.59 4.30
CA CYS A 71 -3.83 -1.59 4.26
C CYS A 71 -4.43 -0.47 3.39
N MET A 72 -3.64 0.35 2.70
CA MET A 72 -4.14 1.52 1.99
C MET A 72 -4.56 1.21 0.54
N PRO A 73 -5.81 1.50 0.13
CA PRO A 73 -6.22 1.38 -1.26
C PRO A 73 -5.39 2.28 -2.19
N GLY A 74 -4.98 1.74 -3.33
CA GLY A 74 -4.13 2.41 -4.32
C GLY A 74 -2.66 2.00 -4.30
N ILE A 75 -2.16 1.41 -3.21
CA ILE A 75 -0.77 0.96 -3.07
C ILE A 75 -0.65 -0.50 -3.53
N ALA A 76 0.18 -0.76 -4.55
CA ALA A 76 0.53 -2.14 -4.93
C ALA A 76 1.54 -2.74 -3.95
N HIS A 77 2.62 -2.00 -3.74
CA HIS A 77 3.68 -2.31 -2.80
C HIS A 77 4.50 -1.04 -2.57
N PHE A 78 5.33 -1.05 -1.54
CA PHE A 78 6.30 0.00 -1.29
C PHE A 78 7.64 -0.58 -0.88
N LEU A 79 8.69 0.16 -1.20
CA LEU A 79 10.08 -0.24 -0.99
C LEU A 79 10.68 0.64 0.10
N GLN A 80 11.33 0.04 1.08
CA GLN A 80 12.23 0.77 1.97
C GLN A 80 13.58 0.90 1.31
N VAL A 81 14.06 2.14 1.13
CA VAL A 81 15.28 2.41 0.36
C VAL A 81 16.19 3.42 1.03
N ASP A 82 17.46 3.33 0.69
CA ASP A 82 18.41 4.44 0.76
C ASP A 82 18.66 4.99 -0.64
N GLU A 83 18.73 6.31 -0.75
CA GLU A 83 18.94 7.03 -2.01
C GLU A 83 20.35 7.64 -2.06
N TYR A 84 20.99 7.48 -3.20
CA TYR A 84 22.31 8.05 -3.50
C TYR A 84 22.32 8.64 -4.92
N PRO A 85 23.24 9.57 -5.21
CA PRO A 85 23.64 9.84 -6.60
C PRO A 85 24.09 8.54 -7.28
N LEU A 86 23.82 8.39 -8.58
CA LEU A 86 24.15 7.17 -9.31
C LEU A 86 25.65 6.84 -9.29
N GLY A 87 26.51 7.82 -9.56
CA GLY A 87 27.94 7.62 -9.65
C GLY A 87 28.36 6.67 -10.77
N ASP A 88 29.53 6.07 -10.63
CA ASP A 88 29.99 4.98 -11.49
C ASP A 88 29.67 3.59 -10.90
N PHE A 89 30.17 2.53 -11.54
CA PHE A 89 29.91 1.17 -11.07
C PHE A 89 30.61 0.84 -9.73
N ASP A 90 31.74 1.47 -9.43
CA ASP A 90 32.44 1.28 -8.15
C ASP A 90 31.69 2.00 -7.02
N ASP A 91 31.10 3.17 -7.29
CA ASP A 91 30.19 3.84 -6.36
C ASP A 91 29.00 2.94 -6.00
N ILE A 92 28.36 2.33 -7.01
CA ILE A 92 27.25 1.39 -6.79
C ILE A 92 27.70 0.21 -5.93
N VAL A 93 28.88 -0.36 -6.20
CA VAL A 93 29.46 -1.45 -5.40
C VAL A 93 29.67 -1.01 -3.96
N ALA A 94 30.25 0.16 -3.73
CA ALA A 94 30.52 0.69 -2.40
C ALA A 94 29.22 0.86 -1.60
N LYS A 95 28.16 1.39 -2.23
CA LYS A 95 26.84 1.52 -1.57
C LYS A 95 26.18 0.16 -1.31
N CYS A 96 26.24 -0.78 -2.25
CA CYS A 96 25.69 -2.12 -2.03
C CYS A 96 26.45 -2.85 -0.90
N LYS A 97 27.78 -2.70 -0.86
CA LYS A 97 28.63 -3.27 0.19
C LYS A 97 28.33 -2.67 1.56
N GLN A 98 28.10 -1.36 1.62
CA GLN A 98 27.71 -0.68 2.86
C GLN A 98 26.45 -1.30 3.50
N HIS A 99 25.48 -1.71 2.68
CA HIS A 99 24.18 -2.19 3.16
C HIS A 99 24.07 -3.71 3.30
N PHE A 100 24.73 -4.46 2.42
CA PHE A 100 24.62 -5.92 2.39
C PHE A 100 25.91 -6.64 2.78
N GLY A 101 27.05 -5.95 2.85
CA GLY A 101 28.36 -6.57 3.01
C GLY A 101 28.49 -7.46 4.25
N GLU A 102 27.86 -7.08 5.36
CA GLU A 102 27.85 -7.86 6.60
C GLU A 102 26.97 -9.12 6.54
N ALA A 103 25.97 -9.13 5.66
CA ALA A 103 25.04 -10.25 5.52
C ALA A 103 25.53 -11.33 4.54
N LEU A 104 26.44 -10.97 3.63
CA LEU A 104 26.92 -11.85 2.56
C LEU A 104 27.90 -12.98 2.97
N PRO A 105 28.71 -12.90 4.04
CA PRO A 105 29.70 -13.94 4.36
C PRO A 105 29.07 -15.33 4.48
N GLY A 106 29.62 -16.30 3.73
CA GLY A 106 29.14 -17.69 3.72
C GLY A 106 27.78 -17.91 3.04
N LYS A 107 27.18 -16.87 2.45
CA LYS A 107 25.86 -16.92 1.80
C LYS A 107 25.95 -16.98 0.29
N VAL A 108 24.96 -17.62 -0.33
CA VAL A 108 24.73 -17.54 -1.77
C VAL A 108 23.76 -16.38 -2.05
N PHE A 109 24.11 -15.48 -2.96
CA PHE A 109 23.31 -14.28 -3.22
C PHE A 109 23.02 -14.06 -4.71
N ALA A 110 22.11 -13.14 -4.99
CA ALA A 110 21.88 -12.60 -6.33
C ALA A 110 21.85 -11.06 -6.27
N VAL A 111 22.30 -10.42 -7.35
CA VAL A 111 22.09 -8.98 -7.55
C VAL A 111 20.88 -8.81 -8.46
N ARG A 112 19.97 -7.91 -8.10
CA ARG A 112 18.77 -7.57 -8.88
C ARG A 112 18.72 -6.07 -9.11
N CYS A 113 18.89 -5.64 -10.36
CA CYS A 113 18.87 -4.23 -10.73
C CYS A 113 17.66 -3.94 -11.63
N LYS A 114 16.86 -2.94 -11.24
CA LYS A 114 15.87 -2.33 -12.14
C LYS A 114 16.43 -1.01 -12.66
N ARG A 115 16.33 -0.76 -13.97
CA ARG A 115 16.83 0.46 -14.60
C ARG A 115 15.71 1.21 -15.30
N ALA A 116 15.57 2.49 -14.99
CA ALA A 116 14.67 3.43 -15.66
C ALA A 116 15.47 4.68 -16.07
N GLY A 117 15.28 5.16 -17.31
CA GLY A 117 16.03 6.29 -17.87
C GLY A 117 17.01 5.90 -18.97
N LYS A 118 17.80 6.87 -19.45
CA LYS A 118 18.76 6.71 -20.54
C LYS A 118 20.18 6.53 -19.99
N HIS A 119 20.80 5.39 -20.29
CA HIS A 119 22.13 5.01 -19.80
C HIS A 119 22.84 4.19 -20.89
N GLU A 120 24.17 4.28 -20.95
CA GLU A 120 25.02 3.49 -21.86
C GLU A 120 25.18 2.02 -21.42
N PHE A 121 24.66 1.67 -20.24
CA PHE A 121 24.72 0.33 -19.66
C PHE A 121 23.33 -0.28 -19.48
N SER A 122 23.27 -1.62 -19.48
CA SER A 122 22.09 -2.38 -19.12
C SER A 122 22.04 -2.72 -17.63
N SER A 123 20.88 -3.13 -17.13
CA SER A 123 20.77 -3.65 -15.75
C SER A 123 21.61 -4.91 -15.54
N MET A 124 21.76 -5.75 -16.58
CA MET A 124 22.59 -6.94 -16.52
C MET A 124 24.08 -6.62 -16.36
N ASP A 125 24.55 -5.51 -16.94
CA ASP A 125 25.95 -5.08 -16.81
C ASP A 125 26.24 -4.69 -15.36
N VAL A 126 25.32 -3.93 -14.74
CA VAL A 126 25.38 -3.57 -13.32
C VAL A 126 25.34 -4.83 -12.45
N GLU A 127 24.38 -5.74 -12.69
CA GLU A 127 24.25 -6.99 -11.91
C GLU A 127 25.52 -7.85 -11.97
N LYS A 128 26.11 -8.01 -13.16
CA LYS A 128 27.37 -8.76 -13.34
C LYS A 128 28.53 -8.10 -12.62
N TYR A 129 28.70 -6.79 -12.80
CA TYR A 129 29.80 -6.06 -12.20
C TYR A 129 29.72 -6.05 -10.68
N VAL A 130 28.57 -5.63 -10.15
CA VAL A 130 28.34 -5.54 -8.70
C VAL A 130 28.41 -6.92 -8.06
N GLY A 131 27.80 -7.94 -8.66
CA GLY A 131 27.86 -9.30 -8.17
C GLY A 131 29.29 -9.84 -8.10
N SER A 132 30.10 -9.61 -9.15
CA SER A 132 31.50 -10.02 -9.17
C SER A 132 32.31 -9.37 -8.03
N GLN A 133 32.15 -8.07 -7.84
CA GLN A 133 32.88 -7.32 -6.81
C GLN A 133 32.43 -7.71 -5.40
N LEU A 134 31.13 -7.81 -5.13
CA LEU A 134 30.63 -8.23 -3.82
C LEU A 134 31.09 -9.64 -3.46
N ARG A 135 31.10 -10.58 -4.42
CA ARG A 135 31.61 -11.94 -4.18
C ARG A 135 33.09 -11.94 -3.79
N ARG A 136 33.92 -11.14 -4.47
CA ARG A 136 35.36 -11.03 -4.17
C ARG A 136 35.64 -10.35 -2.84
N GLN A 137 34.84 -9.35 -2.48
CA GLN A 137 35.13 -8.46 -1.36
C GLN A 137 34.38 -8.78 -0.05
N CYS A 138 33.29 -9.55 -0.10
CA CYS A 138 32.38 -9.75 1.04
C CYS A 138 32.27 -11.21 1.51
N GLY A 139 33.19 -12.08 1.10
CA GLY A 139 33.25 -13.47 1.59
C GLY A 139 32.02 -14.33 1.26
N ALA A 140 31.25 -13.98 0.23
CA ALA A 140 30.07 -14.74 -0.18
C ALA A 140 30.46 -16.13 -0.69
N ALA A 141 29.66 -17.14 -0.33
CA ALA A 141 29.89 -18.53 -0.76
C ALA A 141 29.71 -18.70 -2.28
N GLY A 142 28.80 -17.94 -2.89
CA GLY A 142 28.55 -18.03 -4.33
C GLY A 142 27.47 -17.07 -4.82
N ILE A 143 27.17 -17.16 -6.12
CA ILE A 143 26.09 -16.41 -6.76
C ILE A 143 25.11 -17.43 -7.38
N SER A 144 23.82 -17.31 -7.09
CA SER A 144 22.75 -18.14 -7.66
C SER A 144 21.57 -17.26 -8.07
N LEU A 145 21.20 -17.29 -9.35
CA LEU A 145 20.05 -16.52 -9.85
C LEU A 145 18.69 -17.22 -9.63
N LYS A 146 18.70 -18.51 -9.27
CA LYS A 146 17.48 -19.31 -9.07
C LYS A 146 17.05 -19.31 -7.61
N GLU A 147 17.98 -19.63 -6.72
CA GLU A 147 17.73 -19.81 -5.28
C GLU A 147 18.80 -19.07 -4.47
N PRO A 148 18.77 -17.72 -4.45
CA PRO A 148 19.61 -16.93 -3.57
C PRO A 148 19.07 -16.95 -2.14
N GLU A 149 19.96 -17.01 -1.14
CA GLU A 149 19.61 -16.74 0.25
C GLU A 149 19.41 -15.24 0.51
N ILE A 150 20.15 -14.41 -0.23
CA ILE A 150 20.11 -12.94 -0.13
C ILE A 150 19.96 -12.35 -1.53
N GLU A 151 19.02 -11.42 -1.69
CA GLU A 151 18.93 -10.58 -2.88
C GLU A 151 19.44 -9.17 -2.57
N VAL A 152 20.53 -8.78 -3.22
CA VAL A 152 21.03 -7.40 -3.24
C VAL A 152 20.24 -6.64 -4.30
N ARG A 153 19.20 -5.93 -3.86
CA ARG A 153 18.23 -5.27 -4.74
C ARG A 153 18.54 -3.79 -4.88
N MET A 154 18.50 -3.28 -6.11
CA MET A 154 18.63 -1.86 -6.39
C MET A 154 17.74 -1.40 -7.56
N GLU A 155 17.37 -0.12 -7.55
CA GLU A 155 16.73 0.56 -8.66
C GLU A 155 17.56 1.78 -9.07
N ILE A 156 17.95 1.86 -10.33
CA ILE A 156 18.57 3.03 -10.95
C ILE A 156 17.49 3.79 -11.70
N ARG A 157 17.34 5.07 -11.38
CA ARG A 157 16.39 5.97 -12.05
C ARG A 157 17.09 7.28 -12.40
N ASP A 158 17.34 7.47 -13.69
CA ASP A 158 18.16 8.58 -14.18
C ASP A 158 19.47 8.64 -13.36
N GLN A 159 19.83 9.80 -12.80
CA GLN A 159 21.08 9.96 -12.02
C GLN A 159 20.95 9.57 -10.53
N ARG A 160 20.02 8.67 -10.19
CA ARG A 160 19.74 8.26 -8.82
C ARG A 160 19.83 6.75 -8.65
N LEU A 161 20.47 6.32 -7.57
CA LEU A 161 20.56 4.94 -7.11
C LEU A 161 19.70 4.76 -5.86
N PHE A 162 18.83 3.77 -5.88
CA PHE A 162 18.06 3.33 -4.72
C PHE A 162 18.51 1.93 -4.33
N VAL A 163 19.08 1.78 -3.14
CA VAL A 163 19.39 0.48 -2.54
C VAL A 163 18.15 0.02 -1.76
N ILE A 164 17.61 -1.15 -2.09
CA ILE A 164 16.31 -1.64 -1.59
C ILE A 164 16.53 -2.66 -0.47
N HIS A 165 16.06 -2.34 0.73
CA HIS A 165 16.18 -3.20 1.92
C HIS A 165 15.03 -4.19 2.06
N SER A 166 13.82 -3.70 1.82
CA SER A 166 12.60 -4.49 1.98
C SER A 166 11.52 -4.04 1.00
N GLN A 167 10.58 -4.95 0.74
CA GLN A 167 9.38 -4.67 -0.02
C GLN A 167 8.17 -5.13 0.80
N HIS A 168 7.19 -4.26 0.93
CA HIS A 168 5.95 -4.54 1.62
C HIS A 168 4.79 -4.45 0.63
N ASN A 169 3.96 -5.48 0.61
CA ASN A 169 2.79 -5.51 -0.28
C ASN A 169 1.68 -4.62 0.28
N GLY A 170 0.96 -3.95 -0.63
CA GLY A 170 -0.28 -3.25 -0.35
C GLY A 170 -1.48 -4.03 -0.88
N ILE A 171 -2.68 -3.57 -0.55
CA ILE A 171 -3.93 -4.20 -1.00
C ILE A 171 -4.28 -3.91 -2.47
N GLY A 172 -3.57 -2.99 -3.14
CA GLY A 172 -3.86 -2.57 -4.51
C GLY A 172 -5.13 -1.73 -4.63
N GLY A 173 -5.78 -1.77 -5.79
CA GLY A 173 -7.00 -1.00 -6.04
C GLY A 173 -6.75 0.47 -6.36
N TYR A 174 -7.72 1.35 -6.06
CA TYR A 174 -7.63 2.79 -6.33
C TYR A 174 -7.57 3.62 -5.05
N PRO A 175 -6.95 4.81 -5.08
CA PRO A 175 -6.86 5.67 -3.91
C PRO A 175 -8.26 6.04 -3.41
N LEU A 176 -8.52 5.85 -2.12
CA LEU A 176 -9.82 6.16 -1.54
C LEU A 176 -10.19 7.64 -1.73
N GLY A 177 -11.42 7.91 -2.18
CA GLY A 177 -11.89 9.25 -2.53
C GLY A 177 -11.44 9.73 -3.91
N ALA A 178 -10.77 8.88 -4.69
CA ALA A 178 -10.45 9.19 -6.09
C ALA A 178 -11.68 9.06 -7.00
N LEU A 179 -12.69 8.27 -6.60
CA LEU A 179 -13.97 8.12 -7.29
C LEU A 179 -15.12 8.78 -6.50
N GLU A 180 -16.34 8.63 -7.02
CA GLU A 180 -17.59 9.11 -6.42
C GLU A 180 -17.82 8.57 -5.00
N GLN A 181 -18.77 9.21 -4.29
CA GLN A 181 -19.24 8.75 -2.99
C GLN A 181 -20.37 7.73 -3.19
N THR A 182 -20.47 6.77 -2.27
CA THR A 182 -21.51 5.74 -2.30
C THR A 182 -22.15 5.56 -0.93
N LEU A 183 -23.34 4.98 -0.90
CA LEU A 183 -23.97 4.50 0.32
C LEU A 183 -23.82 2.97 0.38
N VAL A 184 -23.27 2.48 1.48
CA VAL A 184 -23.12 1.06 1.80
C VAL A 184 -24.18 0.69 2.81
N LEU A 185 -25.10 -0.20 2.42
CA LEU A 185 -26.06 -0.79 3.35
C LEU A 185 -25.33 -1.79 4.24
N MET A 186 -25.11 -1.40 5.49
CA MET A 186 -24.52 -2.25 6.51
C MET A 186 -25.65 -3.01 7.20
N SER A 187 -25.59 -4.34 7.18
CA SER A 187 -26.59 -5.19 7.84
C SER A 187 -26.17 -5.68 9.22
N GLY A 188 -24.89 -5.52 9.57
CA GLY A 188 -24.26 -6.20 10.72
C GLY A 188 -23.75 -7.61 10.39
N GLY A 189 -24.11 -8.16 9.23
CA GLY A 189 -23.60 -9.44 8.74
C GLY A 189 -22.26 -9.35 8.00
N PHE A 190 -21.69 -10.51 7.70
CA PHE A 190 -20.40 -10.62 7.00
C PHE A 190 -20.41 -10.05 5.59
N ASP A 191 -21.48 -10.27 4.82
CA ASP A 191 -21.52 -9.91 3.40
C ASP A 191 -21.44 -8.39 3.18
N SER A 192 -22.20 -7.61 3.95
CA SER A 192 -22.19 -6.15 3.85
C SER A 192 -20.83 -5.55 4.22
N THR A 193 -20.16 -6.14 5.21
CA THR A 193 -18.79 -5.80 5.65
C THR A 193 -17.78 -6.06 4.53
N VAL A 194 -17.83 -7.24 3.90
CA VAL A 194 -16.93 -7.60 2.80
C VAL A 194 -17.22 -6.76 1.56
N ALA A 195 -18.49 -6.48 1.25
CA ALA A 195 -18.89 -5.58 0.18
C ALA A 195 -18.35 -4.16 0.40
N ALA A 196 -18.44 -3.64 1.63
CA ALA A 196 -17.88 -2.34 1.99
C ALA A 196 -16.37 -2.27 1.70
N TYR A 197 -15.63 -3.30 2.14
CA TYR A 197 -14.19 -3.41 1.88
C TYR A 197 -13.87 -3.42 0.37
N GLN A 198 -14.61 -4.21 -0.42
CA GLN A 198 -14.41 -4.28 -1.87
C GLN A 198 -14.66 -2.93 -2.55
N ILE A 199 -15.70 -2.19 -2.14
CA ILE A 199 -16.00 -0.84 -2.64
C ILE A 199 -14.88 0.14 -2.27
N MET A 200 -14.42 0.15 -1.02
CA MET A 200 -13.29 0.98 -0.57
C MET A 200 -12.01 0.68 -1.34
N ARG A 201 -11.71 -0.60 -1.61
CA ARG A 201 -10.55 -1.00 -2.43
C ARG A 201 -10.65 -0.46 -3.86
N ARG A 202 -11.85 -0.24 -4.40
CA ARG A 202 -12.05 0.41 -5.71
C ARG A 202 -11.97 1.94 -5.65
N GLY A 203 -11.60 2.54 -4.53
CA GLY A 203 -11.41 3.99 -4.39
C GLY A 203 -12.69 4.80 -4.20
N LEU A 204 -13.84 4.13 -4.04
CA LEU A 204 -15.13 4.74 -3.76
C LEU A 204 -15.24 5.09 -2.28
N MET A 205 -15.77 6.27 -1.96
CA MET A 205 -15.94 6.70 -0.58
C MET A 205 -17.31 6.23 -0.07
N GLY A 206 -17.34 5.13 0.68
CA GLY A 206 -18.56 4.56 1.23
C GLY A 206 -18.99 5.21 2.54
N HIS A 207 -20.15 5.87 2.55
CA HIS A 207 -20.90 6.17 3.77
C HIS A 207 -21.71 4.95 4.18
N PHE A 208 -21.87 4.71 5.48
CA PHE A 208 -22.59 3.55 5.99
C PHE A 208 -24.03 3.94 6.33
N CYS A 209 -24.98 3.10 5.91
CA CYS A 209 -26.38 3.19 6.29
C CYS A 209 -26.80 1.87 6.94
N PHE A 210 -27.29 1.93 8.17
CA PHE A 210 -27.83 0.79 8.90
C PHE A 210 -29.32 1.02 9.15
N PHE A 211 -30.15 0.06 8.75
CA PHE A 211 -31.57 0.05 9.12
C PHE A 211 -31.70 -0.66 10.46
N ASN A 212 -31.96 0.11 11.51
CA ASN A 212 -32.01 -0.41 12.87
C ASN A 212 -33.35 -1.13 13.12
N LEU A 213 -33.23 -2.44 13.29
CA LEU A 213 -34.31 -3.39 13.61
C LEU A 213 -34.14 -4.07 14.96
N GLY A 214 -32.94 -4.02 15.53
CA GLY A 214 -32.56 -4.78 16.73
C GLY A 214 -32.32 -3.89 17.96
N GLY A 215 -32.80 -2.66 17.91
CA GLY A 215 -32.58 -1.65 18.93
C GLY A 215 -31.09 -1.25 19.09
N ARG A 216 -30.81 -0.56 20.20
CA ARG A 216 -29.50 0.06 20.44
C ARG A 216 -28.33 -0.91 20.48
N ALA A 217 -28.51 -2.11 21.02
CA ALA A 217 -27.43 -3.09 21.15
C ALA A 217 -26.94 -3.58 19.77
N HIS A 218 -27.88 -3.84 18.86
CA HIS A 218 -27.55 -4.25 17.49
C HIS A 218 -26.83 -3.12 16.74
N GLU A 219 -27.33 -1.89 16.86
CA GLU A 219 -26.71 -0.71 16.27
C GLU A 219 -25.25 -0.52 16.71
N LEU A 220 -24.95 -0.67 18.00
CA LEU A 220 -23.59 -0.56 18.51
C LEU A 220 -22.67 -1.63 17.88
N GLY A 221 -23.12 -2.87 17.76
CA GLY A 221 -22.36 -3.93 17.11
C GLY A 221 -22.07 -3.64 15.63
N VAL A 222 -23.06 -3.15 14.87
CA VAL A 222 -22.86 -2.77 13.46
C VAL A 222 -21.91 -1.57 13.35
N MET A 223 -22.02 -0.60 14.26
CA MET A 223 -21.15 0.56 14.29
C MET A 223 -19.69 0.18 14.60
N GLU A 224 -19.45 -0.76 15.51
CA GLU A 224 -18.10 -1.28 15.80
C GLU A 224 -17.46 -1.93 14.56
N VAL A 225 -18.23 -2.75 13.84
CA VAL A 225 -17.77 -3.38 12.60
C VAL A 225 -17.47 -2.33 11.52
N ALA A 226 -18.38 -1.38 11.30
CA ALA A 226 -18.17 -0.28 10.36
C ALA A 226 -16.94 0.56 10.73
N HIS A 227 -16.76 0.86 12.03
CA HIS A 227 -15.61 1.58 12.54
C HIS A 227 -14.31 0.81 12.32
N TYR A 228 -14.28 -0.51 12.54
CA TYR A 228 -13.11 -1.33 12.30
C TYR A 228 -12.64 -1.26 10.85
N ILE A 229 -13.55 -1.48 9.89
CA ILE A 229 -13.21 -1.45 8.46
C ILE A 229 -12.76 -0.04 8.07
N TRP A 230 -13.49 1.00 8.49
CA TRP A 230 -13.12 2.38 8.23
C TRP A 230 -11.75 2.71 8.80
N LYS A 231 -11.48 2.38 10.07
CA LYS A 231 -10.19 2.68 10.72
C LYS A 231 -9.03 2.02 9.98
N LYS A 232 -9.21 0.77 9.56
CA LYS A 232 -8.17 -0.05 8.92
C LYS A 232 -7.92 0.30 7.45
N TYR A 233 -8.96 0.58 6.66
CA TYR A 233 -8.84 0.73 5.21
C TYR A 233 -9.25 2.11 4.68
N GLY A 234 -9.94 2.93 5.49
CA GLY A 234 -10.59 4.16 5.04
C GLY A 234 -10.38 5.40 5.90
N SER A 235 -9.50 5.35 6.91
CA SER A 235 -9.24 6.45 7.86
C SER A 235 -8.64 7.71 7.21
N SER A 236 -8.26 7.64 5.93
CA SER A 236 -7.90 8.82 5.12
C SER A 236 -9.09 9.74 4.81
N GLN A 237 -10.33 9.25 4.93
CA GLN A 237 -11.55 9.98 4.61
C GLN A 237 -12.48 10.06 5.81
N ARG A 238 -13.26 11.15 5.86
CA ARG A 238 -14.39 11.25 6.79
C ARG A 238 -15.60 10.60 6.13
N VAL A 239 -16.19 9.62 6.81
CA VAL A 239 -17.41 8.94 6.38
C VAL A 239 -18.52 9.20 7.38
N LEU A 240 -19.76 9.00 6.94
CA LEU A 240 -20.93 9.08 7.81
C LEU A 240 -21.38 7.66 8.14
N PHE A 241 -21.88 7.48 9.35
CA PHE A 241 -22.67 6.31 9.73
C PHE A 241 -24.07 6.82 10.05
N VAL A 242 -25.03 6.42 9.23
CA VAL A 242 -26.44 6.81 9.36
C VAL A 242 -27.21 5.60 9.85
N SER A 243 -27.80 5.73 11.03
CA SER A 243 -28.73 4.74 11.58
C SER A 243 -30.15 5.20 11.34
N VAL A 244 -30.93 4.39 10.64
CA VAL A 244 -32.32 4.68 10.30
C VAL A 244 -33.22 3.85 11.21
N PRO A 245 -34.05 4.46 12.08
CA PRO A 245 -35.01 3.71 12.86
C PRO A 245 -36.05 3.09 11.93
N PHE A 246 -36.14 1.76 11.90
CA PHE A 246 -36.98 1.03 10.93
C PHE A 246 -38.09 0.20 11.58
N GLU A 247 -38.22 0.28 12.90
CA GLU A 247 -39.21 -0.44 13.71
C GLU A 247 -40.65 -0.13 13.28
N GLU A 248 -40.98 1.14 13.04
CA GLU A 248 -42.34 1.58 12.66
C GLU A 248 -42.76 1.10 11.26
N VAL A 249 -41.79 0.90 10.35
CA VAL A 249 -42.04 0.49 8.96
C VAL A 249 -42.36 -1.01 8.91
N LEU A 250 -41.72 -1.82 9.75
CA LEU A 250 -42.08 -3.23 9.92
C LEU A 250 -43.48 -3.38 10.53
N GLY A 251 -43.83 -2.58 11.54
CA GLY A 251 -45.17 -2.61 12.14
C GLY A 251 -46.29 -2.40 11.11
N LYS A 252 -46.05 -1.57 10.09
CA LYS A 252 -46.98 -1.33 8.97
C LYS A 252 -46.91 -2.40 7.87
N SER A 253 -45.77 -3.05 7.65
CA SER A 253 -45.56 -4.04 6.59
C SER A 253 -45.97 -5.45 6.98
N SER A 254 -45.83 -5.83 8.26
CA SER A 254 -46.31 -7.12 8.80
C SER A 254 -47.82 -7.28 8.71
N ALA A 255 -48.56 -6.16 8.60
CA ALA A 255 -50.01 -6.18 8.34
C ALA A 255 -50.37 -6.49 6.86
N LYS A 256 -49.39 -6.52 5.94
CA LYS A 256 -49.64 -6.65 4.48
C LYS A 256 -48.74 -7.65 3.74
N SER A 257 -47.74 -8.26 4.39
CA SER A 257 -46.74 -9.09 3.70
C SER A 257 -46.99 -10.57 3.91
N THR A 258 -47.51 -11.26 2.89
CA THR A 258 -47.46 -12.72 2.79
C THR A 258 -46.01 -13.13 2.56
N THR A 259 -45.41 -13.82 3.53
CA THR A 259 -44.06 -14.39 3.42
C THR A 259 -44.05 -15.45 2.32
N VAL A 260 -43.39 -15.19 1.19
CA VAL A 260 -42.97 -16.22 0.25
C VAL A 260 -41.48 -16.44 0.46
N ILE A 261 -41.14 -17.54 1.14
CA ILE A 261 -39.77 -18.01 1.29
C ILE A 261 -39.42 -18.77 -0.01
N TRP A 262 -38.53 -18.22 -0.82
CA TRP A 262 -37.81 -19.02 -1.80
C TRP A 262 -36.56 -19.58 -1.12
N ALA A 263 -36.55 -20.88 -0.89
CA ALA A 263 -35.32 -21.66 -0.73
C ALA A 263 -34.79 -22.04 -2.13
N SER A 264 -33.49 -22.38 -2.18
CA SER A 264 -32.65 -22.79 -3.35
C SER A 264 -31.79 -21.66 -3.92
N PHE A 265 -30.46 -21.78 -4.01
CA PHE A 265 -29.56 -22.95 -4.14
C PHE A 265 -28.45 -22.99 -3.09
#